data_AF-A0A182M7V7-F1
#
_entry.id   AF-A0A182M7V7-F1
#
_cell.length_a   1.000
_cell.length_b   1.000
_cell.length_c   1.000
_cell.angle_alpha   90.00
_cell.angle_beta   90.00
_cell.angle_gamma   90.00
#
_symmetry.space_group_name_H-M   'P 1'
#
loop_
_entity.id
_entity.type
_entity.pdbx_description
1 polymer ?
#
loop_
_entity_poly.entity_id
_entity_poly.type
_entity_poly.pdbx_seq_one_letter_code
_entity_poly.pdbx_strand_id
1 'polypeptide(L)'
;MIQDAMELVRVDLAKANGSYYGQTSLIDAEGRVGDGQDGQIQFDRLEFESPEDLMRHLYYTCMRSNVSEPPWTTDGSTAFCPRRFDGWSCWEPTLAGTVAENFCPKFVLGFDPRRLAYRTCHENGSWFVHPLSGREWSNYTNCIDTEDMQLRRLVNDIYIGGYTVSFLTLIISLCIFHSFRTLKCTRIRIHIHLFTSLALSCLFWIVWYKFVLEDPDVLNANTVSNKLVCRDGVFQF
;
A
#
# COMPACT_ATOMS: atom_id res chain seq x y z
N MET A 1 -42.41 9.88 -20.28
CA MET A 1 -41.65 9.87 -19.01
C MET A 1 -40.95 8.55 -18.66
N ILE A 2 -41.16 7.43 -19.37
CA ILE A 2 -40.31 6.22 -19.21
C ILE A 2 -39.42 5.99 -20.45
N GLN A 3 -39.79 6.54 -21.62
CA GLN A 3 -38.99 6.43 -22.84
C GLN A 3 -37.76 7.36 -22.89
N ASP A 4 -37.79 8.52 -22.23
CA ASP A 4 -36.65 9.47 -22.26
C ASP A 4 -35.47 9.04 -21.37
N ALA A 5 -35.71 8.26 -20.31
CA ALA A 5 -34.65 7.76 -19.43
C ALA A 5 -33.84 6.60 -20.07
N MET A 6 -34.42 5.92 -21.06
CA MET A 6 -33.78 4.77 -21.71
C MET A 6 -32.85 5.19 -22.86
N GLU A 7 -33.05 6.37 -23.45
CA GLU A 7 -32.17 6.94 -24.49
C GLU A 7 -30.89 7.55 -23.91
N LEU A 8 -30.96 8.18 -22.73
CA LEU A 8 -29.75 8.70 -22.05
C LEU A 8 -28.77 7.57 -21.66
N VAL A 9 -29.29 6.42 -21.23
CA VAL A 9 -28.46 5.24 -20.89
C VAL A 9 -27.84 4.59 -22.14
N ARG A 10 -28.50 4.64 -23.31
CA ARG A 10 -27.94 4.12 -24.56
C ARG A 10 -26.81 5.00 -25.12
N VAL A 11 -26.94 6.32 -25.00
CA VAL A 11 -25.92 7.27 -25.46
C VAL A 11 -24.64 7.13 -24.64
N ASP A 12 -24.73 6.87 -23.33
CA ASP A 12 -23.56 6.64 -22.46
C ASP A 12 -22.87 5.29 -22.72
N LEU A 13 -23.63 4.22 -23.03
CA LEU A 13 -23.05 2.92 -23.40
C LEU A 13 -22.34 2.94 -24.76
N ALA A 14 -22.84 3.72 -25.73
CA ALA A 14 -22.20 3.88 -27.03
C ALA A 14 -20.87 4.65 -26.94
N LYS A 15 -20.74 5.55 -25.95
CA LYS A 15 -19.51 6.31 -25.69
C LYS A 15 -18.44 5.47 -24.98
N ALA A 16 -18.86 4.53 -24.13
CA ALA A 16 -17.97 3.59 -23.44
C ALA A 16 -17.34 2.54 -24.37
N ASN A 17 -18.06 2.10 -25.40
CA ASN A 17 -17.58 1.06 -26.32
C ASN A 17 -16.71 1.59 -27.48
N GLY A 18 -16.71 2.91 -27.73
CA GLY A 18 -16.00 3.55 -28.85
C GLY A 18 -14.54 3.89 -28.60
N SER A 19 -14.03 3.78 -27.37
CA SER A 19 -12.65 4.18 -27.02
C SER A 19 -11.64 3.02 -27.05
N TYR A 20 -12.07 1.83 -27.50
CA TYR A 20 -11.28 0.59 -27.43
C TYR A 20 -10.52 0.22 -28.71
N TYR A 21 -10.46 1.08 -29.73
CA TYR A 21 -9.69 0.83 -30.96
C TYR A 21 -8.98 2.11 -31.48
N GLY A 22 -7.66 2.03 -31.64
CA GLY A 22 -6.77 3.04 -32.25
C GLY A 22 -6.03 3.88 -31.21
N GLN A 23 -4.71 4.05 -31.24
CA GLN A 23 -3.98 4.50 -32.43
C GLN A 23 -2.47 4.18 -32.33
N THR A 24 -1.99 3.44 -33.32
CA THR A 24 -0.59 3.40 -33.74
C THR A 24 -0.29 4.66 -34.55
N SER A 25 0.84 5.32 -34.32
CA SER A 25 1.41 6.30 -35.26
C SER A 25 2.94 6.30 -35.09
N LEU A 26 3.73 5.69 -35.99
CA LEU A 26 4.20 6.23 -37.28
C LEU A 26 4.76 7.64 -37.15
N ILE A 27 6.08 7.75 -37.28
CA ILE A 27 6.85 9.00 -37.27
C ILE A 27 7.04 9.42 -38.73
N ASP A 28 6.59 10.62 -39.07
CA ASP A 28 6.81 11.25 -40.38
C ASP A 28 7.88 12.35 -40.28
N ALA A 29 8.47 12.71 -41.42
CA ALA A 29 9.77 13.39 -41.58
C ALA A 29 9.86 14.88 -41.16
N GLU A 30 9.09 15.36 -40.17
CA GLU A 30 9.08 16.78 -39.76
C GLU A 30 9.14 17.04 -38.24
N GLY A 31 9.85 16.21 -37.48
CA GLY A 31 10.53 16.58 -36.23
C GLY A 31 9.85 17.61 -35.31
N ARG A 32 8.66 17.31 -34.78
CA ARG A 32 8.02 18.07 -33.68
C ARG A 32 7.49 17.12 -32.61
N VAL A 33 8.01 17.27 -31.39
CA VAL A 33 7.56 16.60 -30.16
C VAL A 33 6.28 17.28 -29.67
N GLY A 34 5.17 16.53 -29.68
CA GLY A 34 3.92 16.95 -29.04
C GLY A 34 3.86 16.42 -27.60
N ASP A 35 3.51 17.31 -26.67
CA ASP A 35 3.34 17.06 -25.24
C ASP A 35 2.34 15.91 -24.99
N GLY A 36 2.86 14.78 -24.51
CA GLY A 36 2.06 13.62 -24.12
C GLY A 36 1.55 13.82 -22.70
N GLN A 37 0.29 14.23 -22.57
CA GLN A 37 -0.38 14.30 -21.27
C GLN A 37 -0.57 12.89 -20.72
N ASP A 38 0.10 12.67 -19.60
CA ASP A 38 0.15 11.50 -18.73
C ASP A 38 -1.25 10.99 -18.37
N GLY A 39 -1.63 9.84 -18.95
CA GLY A 39 -2.80 9.08 -18.55
C GLY A 39 -2.49 8.32 -17.27
N GLN A 40 -2.53 9.02 -16.14
CA GLN A 40 -2.34 8.45 -14.81
C GLN A 40 -3.33 7.30 -14.59
N ILE A 41 -2.83 6.05 -14.60
CA ILE A 41 -3.62 4.87 -14.22
C ILE A 41 -3.91 4.99 -12.72
N GLN A 42 -5.07 5.57 -12.41
CA GLN A 42 -5.58 5.72 -11.07
C GLN A 42 -6.15 4.37 -10.63
N PHE A 43 -5.29 3.48 -10.15
CA PHE A 43 -5.70 2.32 -9.36
C PHE A 43 -6.19 2.82 -7.99
N ASP A 44 -7.42 3.30 -7.94
CA ASP A 44 -8.12 3.54 -6.70
C ASP A 44 -8.58 2.21 -6.11
N ARG A 45 -8.38 2.04 -4.81
CA ARG A 45 -8.87 0.93 -3.97
C ARG A 45 -10.41 0.78 -3.99
N LEU A 46 -11.11 1.58 -4.78
CA LEU A 46 -12.57 1.70 -4.84
C LEU A 46 -13.25 0.71 -5.81
N GLU A 47 -12.52 -0.04 -6.62
CA GLU A 47 -13.11 -0.99 -7.59
C GLU A 47 -13.16 -2.45 -7.14
N PHE A 48 -12.45 -2.84 -6.08
CA PHE A 48 -12.35 -4.25 -5.69
C PHE A 48 -12.94 -4.50 -4.29
N GLU A 49 -13.91 -5.41 -4.22
CA GLU A 49 -14.64 -5.79 -3.00
C GLU A 49 -13.75 -6.56 -2.00
N SER A 50 -12.67 -7.20 -2.49
CA SER A 50 -11.72 -7.95 -1.67
C SER A 50 -10.26 -7.83 -2.17
N PRO A 51 -9.25 -8.01 -1.27
CA PRO A 51 -7.84 -8.05 -1.67
C PRO A 51 -7.50 -9.21 -2.61
N GLU A 52 -8.22 -10.33 -2.50
CA GLU A 52 -8.01 -11.51 -3.33
C GLU A 52 -8.41 -11.25 -4.79
N ASP A 53 -9.52 -10.54 -5.00
CA ASP A 53 -9.98 -10.17 -6.34
C ASP A 53 -9.00 -9.21 -7.03
N LEU A 54 -8.43 -8.28 -6.26
CA LEU A 54 -7.37 -7.41 -6.77
C LEU A 54 -6.14 -8.21 -7.19
N MET A 55 -5.64 -9.11 -6.35
CA MET A 55 -4.48 -9.95 -6.67
C MET A 55 -4.75 -10.83 -7.89
N ARG A 56 -5.95 -11.40 -7.97
CA ARG A 56 -6.41 -12.19 -9.11
C ARG A 56 -6.40 -11.35 -10.39
N HIS A 57 -6.99 -10.16 -10.36
CA HIS A 57 -7.03 -9.24 -11.49
C HIS A 57 -5.63 -8.81 -11.96
N LEU A 58 -4.73 -8.49 -11.03
CA LEU A 58 -3.34 -8.14 -11.34
C LEU A 58 -2.59 -9.31 -11.99
N TYR A 59 -2.76 -10.53 -11.47
CA TYR A 59 -2.18 -11.72 -12.06
C TYR A 59 -2.69 -11.95 -13.49
N TYR A 60 -4.00 -11.91 -13.71
CA TYR A 60 -4.57 -12.12 -15.05
C TYR A 60 -4.12 -11.03 -16.02
N THR A 61 -4.12 -9.76 -15.61
CA THR A 61 -3.65 -8.65 -16.44
C THR A 61 -2.18 -8.82 -16.82
N CYS A 62 -1.34 -9.24 -15.88
CA CYS A 62 0.08 -9.54 -16.14
C CYS A 62 0.28 -10.67 -17.15
N MET A 63 -0.44 -11.78 -16.97
CA MET A 63 -0.26 -12.97 -17.82
C MET A 63 -0.96 -12.85 -19.18
N ARG A 64 -1.95 -11.96 -19.31
CA ARG A 64 -2.71 -11.73 -20.54
C ARG A 64 -2.05 -10.70 -21.47
N SER A 65 -1.08 -9.93 -21.01
CA SER A 65 -0.45 -8.90 -21.85
C SER A 65 0.15 -9.53 -23.11
N ASN A 66 -0.34 -9.15 -24.29
CA ASN A 66 0.16 -9.58 -25.59
C ASN A 66 1.55 -8.98 -25.94
N VAL A 67 2.19 -8.29 -24.99
CA VAL A 67 3.64 -7.98 -25.04
C VAL A 67 4.40 -9.27 -24.76
N SER A 68 4.22 -10.23 -25.67
CA SER A 68 4.84 -11.55 -25.71
C SER A 68 5.96 -11.61 -26.75
N GLU A 69 6.39 -10.47 -27.28
CA GLU A 69 7.58 -10.39 -28.10
C GLU A 69 8.66 -9.63 -27.33
N PRO A 70 9.82 -10.26 -27.02
CA PRO A 70 11.00 -9.47 -26.64
C PRO A 70 11.28 -8.49 -27.78
N PRO A 71 11.54 -7.19 -27.53
CA PRO A 71 11.67 -6.22 -28.62
C PRO A 71 12.87 -6.45 -29.56
N TRP A 72 13.66 -7.52 -29.38
CA TRP A 72 14.91 -7.73 -30.08
C TRP A 72 15.10 -9.23 -30.40
N THR A 73 14.31 -9.75 -31.33
CA THR A 73 14.77 -10.92 -32.09
C THR A 73 15.83 -10.44 -33.08
N THR A 74 17.06 -10.35 -32.60
CA THR A 74 18.21 -10.24 -33.50
C THR A 74 19.37 -11.00 -32.88
N ASP A 75 19.55 -12.21 -33.41
CA ASP A 75 20.63 -13.16 -33.15
C ASP A 75 20.44 -14.08 -31.92
N GLY A 76 20.61 -15.39 -32.15
CA GLY A 76 20.28 -16.49 -31.22
C GLY A 76 21.20 -16.61 -30.00
N SER A 77 21.77 -15.50 -29.54
CA SER A 77 22.81 -15.40 -28.51
C SER A 77 22.39 -14.58 -27.28
N THR A 78 21.25 -13.89 -27.31
CA THR A 78 20.77 -13.08 -26.18
C THR A 78 19.75 -13.84 -25.32
N ALA A 79 20.13 -14.17 -24.09
CA ALA A 79 19.23 -14.76 -23.11
C ALA A 79 18.35 -13.68 -22.45
N PHE A 80 17.13 -14.04 -22.06
CA PHE A 80 16.19 -13.15 -21.37
C PHE A 80 15.54 -13.89 -20.21
N CYS A 81 15.25 -13.16 -19.13
CA CYS A 81 14.39 -13.65 -18.08
C CYS A 81 12.92 -13.59 -18.52
N PRO A 82 12.13 -14.66 -18.28
CA PRO A 82 10.74 -14.71 -18.70
C PRO A 82 9.85 -13.79 -17.87
N ARG A 83 8.72 -13.36 -18.45
CA ARG A 83 7.68 -12.60 -17.74
C ARG A 83 7.24 -13.35 -16.48
N ARG A 84 7.15 -12.65 -15.35
CA ARG A 84 6.81 -13.27 -14.06
C ARG A 84 5.94 -12.35 -13.20
N PHE A 85 4.88 -12.92 -12.62
CA PHE A 85 4.17 -12.28 -11.51
C PHE A 85 4.68 -12.87 -10.19
N ASP A 86 5.04 -12.00 -9.25
CA ASP A 86 5.58 -12.38 -7.93
C ASP A 86 4.58 -12.26 -6.77
N GLY A 87 3.35 -11.83 -7.06
CA GLY A 87 2.30 -11.58 -6.07
C GLY A 87 1.97 -10.10 -5.93
N TRP A 88 2.87 -9.20 -6.33
CA TRP A 88 2.70 -7.75 -6.18
C TRP A 88 2.89 -6.99 -7.48
N SER A 89 3.92 -7.31 -8.25
CA SER A 89 4.26 -6.61 -9.50
C SER A 89 4.36 -7.59 -10.65
N CYS A 90 4.07 -7.09 -11.86
CA CYS A 90 4.32 -7.82 -13.10
C CYS A 90 5.71 -7.47 -13.62
N TRP A 91 6.59 -8.46 -13.70
CA TRP A 91 7.95 -8.30 -14.24
C TRP A 91 7.96 -8.66 -15.72
N GLU A 92 8.30 -7.69 -16.56
CA GLU A 92 8.39 -7.86 -18.00
C GLU A 92 9.64 -8.67 -18.41
N PRO A 93 9.65 -9.25 -19.62
CA PRO A 93 10.84 -9.92 -20.14
C PRO A 93 12.05 -8.97 -20.13
N THR A 94 13.12 -9.39 -19.46
CA THR A 94 14.28 -8.54 -19.18
C THR A 94 15.53 -9.21 -19.72
N LEU A 95 16.44 -8.43 -20.31
CA LEU A 95 17.69 -8.95 -20.88
C LEU A 95 18.56 -9.60 -19.80
N ALA A 96 19.21 -10.71 -20.13
CA ALA A 96 20.14 -11.37 -19.23
C ALA A 96 21.29 -10.44 -18.84
N GLY A 97 21.62 -10.40 -17.55
CA GLY A 97 22.63 -9.50 -16.98
C GLY A 97 22.13 -8.09 -16.67
N THR A 98 20.84 -7.78 -16.89
CA THR A 98 20.25 -6.48 -16.52
C THR A 98 19.26 -6.59 -15.35
N VAL A 99 18.79 -5.44 -14.88
CA VAL A 99 17.85 -5.31 -13.77
C VAL A 99 16.53 -4.76 -14.31
N ALA A 100 15.44 -5.42 -13.94
CA ALA A 100 14.10 -4.92 -14.19
C ALA A 100 13.68 -3.97 -13.07
N GLU A 101 12.99 -2.89 -13.40
CA GLU A 101 12.52 -1.89 -12.44
C GLU A 101 11.01 -1.67 -12.59
N ASN A 102 10.33 -1.49 -11.46
CA ASN A 102 8.89 -1.22 -11.41
C ASN A 102 8.57 -0.26 -10.27
N PHE A 103 7.56 0.59 -10.43
CA PHE A 103 7.05 1.41 -9.33
C PHE A 103 6.47 0.55 -8.20
N CYS A 104 6.64 1.02 -6.96
CA CYS A 104 6.11 0.33 -5.80
C CYS A 104 4.56 0.33 -5.81
N PRO A 105 3.92 -0.83 -5.54
CA PRO A 105 2.47 -0.96 -5.59
C PRO A 105 1.78 -0.12 -4.49
N LYS A 106 0.79 0.69 -4.90
CA LYS A 106 -0.02 1.54 -3.99
C LYS A 106 -0.90 0.75 -3.02
N PHE A 107 -1.25 -0.49 -3.36
CA PHE A 107 -2.15 -1.29 -2.53
C PHE A 107 -1.47 -1.87 -1.29
N VAL A 108 -0.14 -1.96 -1.27
CA VAL A 108 0.64 -2.44 -0.13
C VAL A 108 0.76 -1.33 0.91
N LEU A 109 0.32 -1.60 2.15
CA LEU A 109 0.39 -0.64 3.24
C LEU A 109 1.86 -0.34 3.59
N GLY A 110 2.21 0.94 3.65
CA GLY A 110 3.55 1.40 4.02
C GLY A 110 4.54 1.57 2.87
N PHE A 111 4.14 1.32 1.62
CA PHE A 111 4.99 1.55 0.45
C PHE A 111 4.80 2.98 -0.11
N ASP A 112 5.90 3.60 -0.54
CA ASP A 112 5.87 4.86 -1.29
C ASP A 112 5.81 4.56 -2.80
N PRO A 113 4.70 4.88 -3.50
CA PRO A 113 4.54 4.60 -4.92
C PRO A 113 5.48 5.40 -5.82
N ARG A 114 6.19 6.40 -5.29
CA ARG A 114 7.20 7.18 -6.03
C ARG A 114 8.54 6.47 -6.11
N ARG A 115 8.74 5.43 -5.31
CA ARG A 115 9.98 4.63 -5.31
C ARG A 115 9.87 3.42 -6.22
N LEU A 116 11.04 2.82 -6.48
CA LEU A 116 11.19 1.71 -7.41
C LEU A 116 11.58 0.43 -6.67
N ALA A 117 10.89 -0.66 -7.01
CA ALA A 117 11.31 -2.02 -6.74
C ALA A 117 12.14 -2.54 -7.91
N TYR A 118 13.05 -3.47 -7.64
CA TYR A 118 13.91 -4.04 -8.68
C TYR A 118 14.03 -5.55 -8.61
N ARG A 119 14.25 -6.19 -9.76
CA ARG A 119 14.44 -7.63 -9.88
C ARG A 119 15.59 -7.92 -10.83
N THR A 120 16.56 -8.70 -10.36
CA THR A 120 17.80 -8.95 -11.09
C THR A 120 17.66 -10.16 -12.00
N CYS A 121 18.01 -10.00 -13.28
CA CYS A 121 18.10 -11.08 -14.25
C CYS A 121 19.56 -11.53 -14.41
N HIS A 122 19.84 -12.80 -14.15
CA HIS A 122 21.19 -13.36 -14.34
C HIS A 122 21.54 -13.52 -15.82
N GLU A 123 22.85 -13.61 -16.11
CA GLU A 123 23.38 -13.84 -17.47
C GLU A 123 22.88 -15.14 -18.11
N ASN A 124 22.47 -16.12 -17.30
CA ASN A 124 21.89 -17.38 -17.77
C ASN A 124 20.41 -17.27 -18.18
N GLY A 125 19.79 -16.07 -18.10
CA GLY A 125 18.38 -15.85 -18.39
C GLY A 125 17.42 -16.33 -17.28
N SER A 126 17.90 -16.51 -16.06
CA SER A 126 17.07 -16.85 -14.89
C SER A 126 16.98 -15.70 -13.90
N TRP A 127 15.82 -15.60 -13.22
CA TRP A 127 15.63 -14.62 -12.17
C TRP A 127 16.49 -14.93 -10.95
N PHE A 128 16.95 -13.88 -10.26
CA PHE A 128 17.69 -14.02 -9.00
C PHE A 128 16.89 -14.81 -7.96
N VAL A 129 17.58 -15.74 -7.29
CA VAL A 129 17.04 -16.62 -6.26
C VAL A 129 17.64 -16.23 -4.92
N HIS A 130 16.79 -16.00 -3.92
CA HIS A 130 17.25 -15.58 -2.61
C HIS A 130 18.01 -16.72 -1.89
N PRO A 131 19.20 -16.47 -1.31
CA PRO A 131 20.09 -17.51 -0.82
C PRO A 131 19.52 -18.30 0.36
N LEU A 132 18.61 -17.71 1.14
CA LEU A 132 18.04 -18.35 2.33
C LEU A 132 16.74 -19.11 2.02
N SER A 133 15.93 -18.64 1.05
CA SER A 133 14.62 -19.25 0.76
C SER A 133 14.63 -20.15 -0.47
N GLY A 134 15.67 -20.07 -1.31
CA GLY A 134 15.79 -20.88 -2.53
C GLY A 134 14.70 -20.59 -3.57
N ARG A 135 14.02 -19.44 -3.45
CA ARG A 135 12.94 -19.01 -4.36
C ARG A 135 13.34 -17.74 -5.10
N GLU A 136 12.79 -17.57 -6.29
CA GLU A 136 12.92 -16.33 -7.04
C GLU A 136 12.47 -15.13 -6.19
N TRP A 137 13.23 -14.03 -6.23
CA TRP A 137 13.02 -12.91 -5.33
C TRP A 137 13.12 -11.57 -6.05
N SER A 138 12.32 -10.62 -5.55
CA SER A 138 12.26 -9.24 -6.00
C SER A 138 12.59 -8.33 -4.83
N ASN A 139 13.39 -7.29 -5.06
CA ASN A 139 13.78 -6.35 -4.01
C ASN A 139 12.77 -5.20 -3.88
N TYR A 140 12.05 -5.20 -2.76
CA TYR A 140 11.12 -4.13 -2.35
C TYR A 140 11.62 -3.28 -1.18
N THR A 141 12.90 -3.42 -0.78
CA THR A 141 13.48 -2.70 0.36
C THR A 141 13.41 -1.18 0.14
N ASN A 142 13.61 -0.73 -1.10
CA ASN A 142 13.51 0.67 -1.47
C ASN A 142 12.08 1.21 -1.40
N CYS A 143 11.05 0.36 -1.37
CA CYS A 143 9.66 0.84 -1.32
C CYS A 143 9.26 1.42 0.03
N ILE A 144 10.02 1.15 1.09
CA ILE A 144 9.69 1.63 2.43
C ILE A 144 10.43 2.93 2.73
N ASP A 145 9.67 3.92 3.18
CA ASP A 145 10.24 5.13 3.75
C ASP A 145 10.57 4.94 5.22
N THR A 146 11.84 4.67 5.48
CA THR A 146 12.35 4.51 6.83
C THR A 146 12.20 5.78 7.65
N GLU A 147 12.28 6.97 7.03
CA GLU A 147 12.13 8.25 7.73
C GLU A 147 10.68 8.50 8.10
N ASP A 148 9.75 8.28 7.17
CA ASP A 148 8.30 8.39 7.44
C ASP A 148 7.84 7.36 8.48
N MET A 149 8.37 6.13 8.41
CA MET A 149 8.07 5.10 9.41
C MET A 149 8.59 5.47 10.81
N GLN A 150 9.81 6.02 10.90
CA GLN A 150 10.36 6.50 12.17
C GLN A 150 9.55 7.67 12.72
N LEU A 151 9.15 8.61 11.87
CA LEU A 151 8.30 9.74 12.27
C LEU A 151 6.95 9.27 12.79
N ARG A 152 6.27 8.35 12.09
CA ARG A 152 4.99 7.78 12.53
C ARG A 152 5.10 7.09 13.89
N ARG A 153 6.19 6.33 14.12
CA ARG A 153 6.47 5.71 15.42
C ARG A 153 6.67 6.74 16.51
N LEU A 154 7.50 7.76 16.27
CA LEU A 154 7.74 8.84 17.22
C LEU A 154 6.43 9.55 17.60
N VAL A 155 5.62 9.90 16.59
CA VAL A 155 4.33 10.55 16.78
C VAL A 155 3.39 9.66 17.60
N ASN A 156 3.31 8.37 17.28
CA ASN A 156 2.50 7.41 18.04
C ASN A 156 2.96 7.29 19.50
N ASP A 157 4.26 7.21 19.74
CA ASP A 157 4.84 7.15 21.09
C ASP A 157 4.52 8.42 21.90
N ILE A 158 4.57 9.59 21.27
CA ILE A 158 4.18 10.86 21.90
C ILE A 158 2.70 10.85 22.25
N TYR A 159 1.81 10.35 21.38
CA TYR A 159 0.38 10.24 21.69
C TYR A 159 0.13 9.31 22.88
N ILE A 160 0.71 8.12 22.87
CA ILE A 160 0.56 7.13 23.96
C ILE A 160 1.12 7.70 25.28
N GLY A 161 2.31 8.31 25.24
CA GLY A 161 2.90 9.01 26.39
C GLY A 161 2.02 10.16 26.89
N GLY A 162 1.48 10.97 26.00
CA GLY A 162 0.60 12.10 26.34
C GLY A 162 -0.70 11.65 27.01
N TYR A 163 -1.37 10.63 26.47
CA TYR A 163 -2.61 10.10 27.06
C TYR A 163 -2.37 9.46 28.42
N THR A 164 -1.26 8.74 28.60
CA THR A 164 -0.93 8.12 29.89
C THR A 164 -0.62 9.15 30.98
N VAL A 165 0.20 10.17 30.69
CA VAL A 165 0.47 11.25 31.65
C VAL A 165 -0.80 12.03 32.00
N SER A 166 -1.62 12.35 31.00
CA SER A 166 -2.92 13.02 31.20
C SER A 166 -3.84 12.19 32.09
N PHE A 167 -3.98 10.89 31.80
CA PHE A 167 -4.79 9.99 32.60
C PHE A 167 -4.31 9.92 34.06
N LEU A 168 -3.00 9.77 34.29
CA LEU A 168 -2.43 9.72 35.65
C LEU A 168 -2.72 11.01 36.44
N THR A 169 -2.51 12.17 35.84
CA THR A 169 -2.78 13.45 36.51
C THR A 169 -4.26 13.65 36.83
N LEU A 170 -5.16 13.20 35.94
CA LEU A 170 -6.61 13.24 36.17
C LEU A 170 -7.04 12.32 37.31
N ILE A 171 -6.47 11.12 37.40
CA ILE A 171 -6.74 10.20 38.50
C ILE A 171 -6.28 10.80 39.83
N ILE A 172 -5.08 11.37 39.89
CA ILE A 172 -4.58 12.05 41.12
C ILE A 172 -5.53 13.18 41.54
N SER A 173 -5.95 14.01 40.58
CA SER A 173 -6.90 15.10 40.80
C SER A 173 -8.25 14.60 41.35
N LEU A 174 -8.82 13.56 40.73
CA LEU A 174 -10.05 12.92 41.19
C LEU A 174 -9.91 12.34 42.60
N CYS A 175 -8.80 11.65 42.90
CA CYS A 175 -8.53 11.10 44.23
C CYS A 175 -8.54 12.19 45.30
N ILE A 176 -7.89 13.34 45.05
CA ILE A 176 -7.87 14.48 45.99
C ILE A 176 -9.30 14.99 46.24
N PHE A 177 -10.08 15.27 45.19
CA PHE A 177 -11.44 15.78 45.34
C PHE A 177 -12.41 14.76 45.96
N HIS A 178 -12.18 13.46 45.77
CA HIS A 178 -12.98 12.41 46.41
C HIS A 178 -12.68 12.26 47.90
N SER A 179 -11.39 12.27 48.29
CA SER A 179 -10.90 12.07 49.66
C SER A 179 -11.27 13.23 50.58
N PHE A 180 -11.14 14.48 50.14
CA PHE A 180 -11.53 15.64 50.94
C PHE A 180 -13.04 15.88 50.88
N ARG A 181 -13.81 15.10 51.66
CA ARG A 181 -15.27 15.21 51.78
C ARG A 181 -15.74 16.63 52.15
N THR A 182 -14.89 17.40 52.83
CA THR A 182 -15.12 18.78 53.27
C THR A 182 -15.07 19.82 52.13
N LEU A 183 -14.44 19.50 50.98
CA LEU A 183 -14.32 20.43 49.84
C LEU A 183 -15.46 20.28 48.80
N LYS A 184 -16.49 19.47 49.09
CA LYS A 184 -17.57 19.11 48.14
C LYS A 184 -18.64 20.19 48.01
N CYS A 185 -18.28 21.33 47.40
CA CYS A 185 -19.21 22.37 46.97
C CYS A 185 -19.81 22.07 45.58
N THR A 186 -20.89 22.77 45.19
CA THR A 186 -21.52 22.65 43.85
C THR A 186 -20.51 22.84 42.70
N ARG A 187 -19.57 23.79 42.85
CA ARG A 187 -18.49 24.02 41.89
C ARG A 187 -17.61 22.77 41.71
N ILE A 188 -17.18 22.14 42.80
CA ILE A 188 -16.30 20.96 42.75
C ILE A 188 -17.01 19.75 42.16
N ARG A 189 -18.33 19.61 42.34
CA ARG A 189 -19.08 18.53 41.67
C ARG A 189 -19.01 18.64 40.14
N ILE A 190 -19.13 19.85 39.58
CA ILE A 190 -18.99 20.07 38.13
C ILE A 190 -17.59 19.66 37.66
N HIS A 191 -16.54 20.05 38.41
CA HIS A 191 -15.17 19.66 38.09
C HIS A 191 -14.95 18.14 38.15
N ILE A 192 -15.53 17.44 39.12
CA ILE A 192 -15.44 15.98 39.21
C ILE A 192 -16.06 15.34 37.97
N HIS A 193 -17.26 15.77 37.56
CA HIS A 193 -17.90 15.23 36.36
C HIS A 193 -17.09 15.49 35.09
N LEU A 194 -16.48 16.68 34.95
CA LEU A 194 -15.60 17.03 33.83
C LEU A 194 -14.31 16.18 33.82
N PHE A 195 -13.64 16.04 34.96
CA PHE A 195 -12.41 15.24 35.03
C PHE A 195 -12.68 13.75 34.86
N THR A 196 -13.85 13.27 35.29
CA THR A 196 -14.28 11.88 35.08
C THR A 196 -14.50 11.59 33.60
N SER A 197 -15.22 12.47 32.88
CA SER A 197 -15.43 12.27 31.44
C SER A 197 -14.12 12.35 30.65
N LEU A 198 -13.21 13.25 31.03
CA LEU A 198 -11.89 13.35 30.41
C LEU A 198 -11.02 12.11 30.70
N ALA A 199 -11.03 11.59 31.93
CA ALA A 199 -10.30 10.37 32.29
C ALA A 199 -10.79 9.15 31.51
N LEU A 200 -12.11 9.00 31.35
CA LEU A 200 -12.71 7.94 30.53
C LEU A 200 -12.33 8.09 29.06
N SER A 201 -12.31 9.32 28.53
CA SER A 201 -11.86 9.57 27.15
C SER A 201 -10.40 9.17 26.94
N CYS A 202 -9.50 9.52 27.86
CA CYS A 202 -8.10 9.07 27.80
C CYS A 202 -8.01 7.54 27.88
N LEU A 203 -8.80 6.90 28.73
CA LEU A 203 -8.84 5.44 28.83
C LEU A 203 -9.31 4.78 27.52
N PHE A 204 -10.38 5.29 26.89
CA PHE A 204 -10.85 4.78 25.61
C PHE A 204 -9.80 4.92 24.51
N TRP A 205 -9.10 6.06 24.44
CA TRP A 205 -8.00 6.23 23.51
C TRP A 205 -6.88 5.22 23.78
N ILE A 206 -6.46 5.04 25.03
CA ILE A 206 -5.40 4.07 25.38
C ILE A 206 -5.82 2.65 24.99
N VAL A 207 -7.06 2.23 25.30
CA VAL A 207 -7.58 0.91 24.91
C VAL A 207 -7.62 0.75 23.39
N TRP A 208 -8.10 1.76 22.67
CA TRP A 208 -8.09 1.77 21.21
C TRP A 208 -6.67 1.64 20.66
N TYR A 209 -5.72 2.41 21.18
CA TYR A 209 -4.31 2.33 20.77
C TYR A 209 -3.71 0.96 21.06
N LYS A 210 -3.97 0.40 22.25
CA LYS A 210 -3.47 -0.92 22.65
C LYS A 210 -4.12 -2.08 21.89
N PHE A 211 -5.38 -1.96 21.50
CA PHE A 211 -6.10 -3.02 20.81
C PHE A 211 -5.95 -2.92 19.30
N VAL A 212 -6.07 -1.72 18.72
CA VAL A 212 -6.10 -1.52 17.26
C VAL A 212 -4.73 -1.24 16.65
N LEU A 213 -3.83 -0.52 17.35
CA LEU A 213 -2.49 -0.27 16.82
C LEU A 213 -1.47 -1.33 17.26
N GLU A 214 -1.66 -1.91 18.44
CA GLU A 214 -0.83 -2.98 18.99
C GLU A 214 -1.61 -4.31 18.94
N ASP A 215 -2.17 -4.67 17.77
CA ASP A 215 -2.63 -6.04 17.51
C ASP A 215 -1.38 -6.91 17.19
N PRO A 216 -0.84 -7.70 18.14
CA PRO A 216 0.16 -8.73 17.82
C PRO A 216 -0.46 -9.85 16.96
N ASP A 217 -1.79 -9.97 16.94
CA ASP A 217 -2.51 -10.98 16.21
C ASP A 217 -2.64 -10.66 14.71
N VAL A 218 -2.56 -9.41 14.25
CA VAL A 218 -2.42 -9.16 12.79
C VAL A 218 -1.02 -9.47 12.26
N LEU A 219 -0.03 -9.62 13.16
CA LEU A 219 1.31 -10.11 12.80
C LEU A 219 1.39 -11.64 12.87
N ASN A 220 0.67 -12.29 13.80
CA ASN A 220 0.68 -13.75 13.98
C ASN A 220 -0.47 -14.52 13.28
N ALA A 221 -1.69 -13.98 13.23
CA ALA A 221 -2.87 -14.61 12.59
C ALA A 221 -2.93 -14.34 11.07
N ASN A 222 -2.05 -13.48 10.57
CA ASN A 222 -1.86 -13.29 9.14
C ASN A 222 -0.94 -14.41 8.64
N THR A 223 -1.42 -15.64 8.76
CA THR A 223 -0.88 -16.87 8.16
C THR A 223 -0.82 -16.79 6.62
N VAL A 224 -1.39 -15.74 6.01
CA VAL A 224 -1.23 -15.35 4.60
C VAL A 224 -0.08 -14.33 4.39
N SER A 225 0.31 -13.59 5.45
CA SER A 225 1.57 -12.83 5.54
C SER A 225 2.79 -13.68 5.95
N ASN A 226 2.70 -15.02 5.92
CA ASN A 226 3.82 -15.96 6.09
C ASN A 226 4.92 -15.87 5.00
N LYS A 227 4.99 -14.75 4.29
CA LYS A 227 5.98 -14.43 3.28
C LYS A 227 6.55 -13.01 3.42
N LEU A 228 6.28 -12.31 4.52
CA LEU A 228 6.87 -10.99 4.78
C LEU A 228 7.49 -10.99 6.16
N VAL A 229 8.58 -11.71 6.31
CA VAL A 229 9.44 -11.57 7.48
C VAL A 229 10.43 -10.46 7.19
N CYS A 230 10.28 -9.31 7.84
CA CYS A 230 11.31 -8.27 7.82
C CYS A 230 12.32 -8.58 8.94
N ARG A 231 13.38 -9.33 8.61
CA ARG A 231 14.50 -9.59 9.53
C ARG A 231 15.68 -8.74 9.08
N ASP A 232 16.23 -7.93 9.99
CA ASP A 232 17.39 -7.04 9.72
C ASP A 232 17.19 -6.09 8.53
N GLY A 233 15.95 -5.63 8.30
CA GLY A 233 15.61 -4.68 7.23
C GLY A 233 15.38 -5.31 5.85
N VAL A 234 15.36 -6.64 5.75
CA VAL A 234 15.12 -7.37 4.48
C VAL A 234 13.79 -8.10 4.54
N PHE A 235 12.90 -7.86 3.56
CA PHE A 235 11.67 -8.62 3.39
C PHE A 235 11.96 -9.98 2.77
N GLN A 236 11.69 -11.04 3.53
CA GLN A 236 11.88 -12.44 3.12
C GLN A 236 10.54 -13.12 2.85
N PHE A 237 10.45 -13.76 1.67
CA PHE A 237 9.34 -14.60 1.15
C PHE A 237 9.70 -16.10 1.13
#